data_AF-A0A2G6FWH3-F1
#
_entry.id   AF-A0A2G6FWH3-F1
#
_cell.length_a   1.000
_cell.length_b   1.000
_cell.length_c   1.000
_cell.angle_alpha   90.00
_cell.angle_beta   90.00
_cell.angle_gamma   90.00
#
_symmetry.space_group_name_H-M   'P 1'
#
loop_
_entity.id
_entity.type
_entity.pdbx_description
1 polymer ?
#
loop_
_entity_poly.entity_id
_entity_poly.type
_entity_poly.pdbx_seq_one_letter_code
_entity_poly.pdbx_strand_id
1 'polypeptide(L)'
;MRPAGQDQDGNPLSQILVDSTPFYGTSGGQVGDGGTLEIGPDTLRVQACEKSSEGNVLVVAGAADQLCADLRAHPVVRMRVDADARRETMRHHTATHLLHATLREILGDHVEQAGSEVTPEHLRFDFLHDKAVTPEELARIEAI
;
A
#
# COMPACT_ATOMS: atom_id res chain seq x y z
N MET A 1 -6.53 -12.04 18.87
CA MET A 1 -7.78 -11.63 18.19
C MET A 1 -7.82 -10.11 18.26
N ARG A 2 -7.46 -9.40 17.18
CA ARG A 2 -7.59 -7.93 17.15
C ARG A 2 -9.08 -7.60 16.95
N PRO A 3 -9.65 -6.60 17.66
CA PRO A 3 -11.05 -6.21 17.47
C PRO A 3 -11.26 -5.66 16.06
N ALA A 4 -12.53 -5.64 15.62
CA ALA A 4 -12.96 -5.06 14.34
C ALA A 4 -12.26 -3.71 14.08
N GLY A 5 -11.77 -3.53 12.85
CA GLY A 5 -10.73 -2.56 12.45
C GLY A 5 -10.72 -1.26 13.24
N GLN A 6 -9.66 -1.01 13.99
CA GLN A 6 -9.40 0.25 14.67
C GLN A 6 -8.12 0.88 14.10
N ASP A 7 -8.03 2.20 14.11
CA ASP A 7 -6.80 2.93 13.77
C ASP A 7 -5.76 2.88 14.92
N GLN A 8 -4.66 3.60 14.74
CA GLN A 8 -3.53 3.64 15.69
C GLN A 8 -3.90 4.24 17.05
N ASP A 9 -4.97 5.05 17.09
CA ASP A 9 -5.49 5.73 18.28
C ASP A 9 -6.70 4.98 18.89
N GLY A 10 -7.07 3.81 18.33
CA GLY A 10 -8.19 3.00 18.78
C GLY A 10 -9.55 3.44 18.24
N ASN A 11 -9.60 4.39 17.29
CA ASN A 11 -10.84 4.81 16.68
C ASN A 11 -11.34 3.75 15.70
N PRO A 12 -12.67 3.58 15.55
CA PRO A 12 -13.23 2.62 14.59
C PRO A 12 -12.86 2.98 13.15
N LEU A 13 -12.63 1.94 12.35
CA LEU A 13 -12.50 1.99 10.90
C LEU A 13 -13.74 1.39 10.26
N SER A 14 -14.11 1.96 9.12
CA SER A 14 -15.17 1.43 8.28
C SER A 14 -14.62 0.98 6.93
N GLN A 15 -15.36 0.10 6.27
CA GLN A 15 -15.02 -0.38 4.93
C GLN A 15 -16.11 0.06 3.96
N ILE A 16 -15.70 0.66 2.85
CA ILE A 16 -16.60 1.08 1.78
C ILE A 16 -16.20 0.33 0.51
N LEU A 17 -17.14 -0.45 -0.02
CA LEU A 17 -17.01 -1.08 -1.33
C LEU A 17 -17.49 -0.10 -2.40
N VAL A 18 -16.73 0.01 -3.49
CA VAL A 18 -17.06 0.86 -4.64
C VAL A 18 -16.89 0.07 -5.92
N ASP A 19 -17.74 0.34 -6.92
CA ASP A 19 -17.71 -0.36 -8.21
C ASP A 19 -16.40 -0.11 -8.99
N SER A 20 -15.81 1.08 -8.81
CA SER A 20 -14.52 1.46 -9.40
C SER A 20 -13.77 2.43 -8.50
N THR A 21 -12.44 2.42 -8.55
CA THR A 21 -11.61 3.28 -7.70
C THR A 21 -10.26 3.61 -8.38
N PRO A 22 -9.73 4.84 -8.22
CA PRO A 22 -8.37 5.18 -8.64
C PRO A 22 -7.29 4.70 -7.64
N PHE A 23 -7.70 4.19 -6.48
CA PHE A 23 -6.81 3.69 -5.44
C PHE A 23 -6.27 2.30 -5.84
N TYR A 24 -4.96 2.11 -5.70
CA TYR A 24 -4.31 0.82 -5.79
C TYR A 24 -4.58 0.04 -4.51
N GLY A 25 -5.11 -1.18 -4.66
CA GLY A 25 -5.32 -2.08 -3.54
C GLY A 25 -4.03 -2.80 -3.15
N THR A 26 -3.74 -2.90 -1.85
CA THR A 26 -2.58 -3.58 -1.28
C THR A 26 -2.31 -4.91 -2.00
N SER A 27 -1.10 -5.08 -2.54
CA SER A 27 -0.76 -6.26 -3.33
C SER A 27 0.73 -6.33 -3.65
N GLY A 28 1.29 -7.54 -3.65
CA GLY A 28 2.68 -7.77 -4.07
C GLY A 28 3.72 -7.09 -3.17
N GLY A 29 3.44 -6.94 -1.88
CA GLY A 29 4.28 -6.20 -0.93
C GLY A 29 4.05 -4.69 -0.93
N GLN A 30 3.36 -4.14 -1.93
CA GLN A 30 3.02 -2.72 -1.99
C GLN A 30 1.78 -2.40 -1.16
N VAL A 31 1.90 -1.40 -0.29
CA VAL A 31 0.79 -0.86 0.48
C VAL A 31 -0.25 -0.21 -0.44
N GLY A 32 -1.52 -0.39 -0.11
CA GLY A 32 -2.63 0.26 -0.79
C GLY A 32 -2.67 1.76 -0.51
N ASP A 33 -3.31 2.51 -1.39
CA ASP A 33 -3.30 3.98 -1.24
C ASP A 33 -4.21 4.50 -0.15
N GLY A 34 -3.76 5.61 0.43
CA GLY A 34 -4.58 6.54 1.18
C GLY A 34 -5.03 7.74 0.34
N GLY A 35 -5.90 8.56 0.91
CA GLY A 35 -6.48 9.71 0.21
C GLY A 35 -7.79 10.19 0.83
N THR A 36 -8.69 10.72 0.02
CA THR A 36 -10.00 11.21 0.48
C THR A 36 -11.15 10.67 -0.37
N LEU A 37 -12.30 10.53 0.29
CA LEU A 37 -13.57 10.16 -0.31
C LEU A 37 -14.62 11.21 0.08
N GLU A 38 -15.14 11.94 -0.89
CA GLU A 38 -16.18 12.96 -0.70
C GLU A 38 -17.55 12.35 -1.09
N ILE A 39 -18.51 12.39 -0.15
CA ILE A 39 -19.87 11.86 -0.32
C ILE A 39 -20.86 12.90 0.19
N GLY A 40 -21.57 13.59 -0.72
CA GLY A 40 -22.46 14.68 -0.33
C GLY A 40 -21.70 15.78 0.45
N PRO A 41 -22.12 16.14 1.68
CA PRO A 41 -21.41 17.10 2.53
C PRO A 41 -20.20 16.49 3.27
N ASP A 42 -20.08 15.16 3.31
CA ASP A 42 -19.06 14.48 4.11
C ASP A 42 -17.77 14.28 3.32
N THR A 43 -16.64 14.36 4.03
CA THR A 43 -15.33 13.98 3.51
C THR A 43 -14.67 13.01 4.47
N LEU A 44 -14.40 11.80 4.00
CA LEU A 44 -13.73 10.75 4.76
C LEU A 44 -12.26 10.65 4.35
N ARG A 45 -11.38 10.39 5.32
CA ARG A 45 -9.99 10.00 5.05
C ARG A 45 -9.95 8.51 4.73
N VAL A 46 -9.47 8.18 3.54
CA VAL A 46 -9.11 6.80 3.17
C VAL A 46 -7.73 6.54 3.75
N GLN A 47 -7.61 5.53 4.60
CA GLN A 47 -6.33 5.12 5.20
C GLN A 47 -5.58 4.16 4.28
N ALA A 48 -6.31 3.22 3.68
CA ALA A 48 -5.75 2.25 2.76
C ALA A 48 -6.85 1.75 1.80
N CYS A 49 -6.42 1.21 0.67
CA CYS A 49 -7.27 0.42 -0.21
C CYS A 49 -6.81 -1.03 -0.17
N GLU A 50 -7.73 -1.95 0.07
CA GLU A 50 -7.45 -3.39 0.18
C GLU A 50 -8.13 -4.15 -0.96
N LYS A 51 -7.49 -5.22 -1.44
CA LYS A 51 -8.14 -6.13 -2.41
C LYS A 51 -8.99 -7.15 -1.66
N SER A 52 -10.23 -7.34 -2.09
CA SER A 52 -11.14 -8.38 -1.61
C SER A 52 -11.63 -9.25 -2.76
N SER A 53 -12.32 -10.35 -2.44
CA SER A 53 -12.99 -11.20 -3.44
C SER A 53 -14.07 -10.47 -4.25
N GLU A 54 -14.60 -9.37 -3.72
CA GLU A 54 -15.66 -8.57 -4.35
C GLU A 54 -15.11 -7.33 -5.08
N GLY A 55 -13.79 -7.13 -5.06
CA GLY A 55 -13.12 -5.96 -5.64
C GLY A 55 -12.33 -5.17 -4.61
N ASN A 56 -11.98 -3.93 -4.96
CA ASN A 56 -11.21 -3.05 -4.08
C ASN A 56 -12.13 -2.44 -2.99
N VAL A 57 -11.69 -2.51 -1.75
CA VAL A 57 -12.38 -1.99 -0.56
C VAL A 57 -11.57 -0.83 -0.01
N LEU A 58 -12.22 0.32 0.19
CA LEU A 58 -11.61 1.48 0.84
C LEU A 58 -11.77 1.36 2.35
N VAL A 59 -10.64 1.31 3.06
CA VAL A 59 -10.60 1.40 4.53
C VAL A 59 -10.57 2.88 4.89
N VAL A 60 -11.64 3.35 5.55
CA VAL A 60 -11.82 4.75 5.90
C VAL A 60 -11.79 4.95 7.41
N ALA A 61 -11.24 6.09 7.83
CA ALA A 61 -11.26 6.50 9.23
C ALA A 61 -12.68 6.91 9.65
N GLY A 62 -13.09 6.52 10.85
CA GLY A 62 -14.40 6.83 11.41
C GLY A 62 -15.42 5.69 11.23
N ALA A 63 -16.47 5.76 12.05
CA ALA A 63 -17.55 4.78 11.99
C ALA A 63 -18.59 5.18 10.92
N ALA A 64 -19.16 4.20 10.24
CA ALA A 64 -20.10 4.42 9.14
C ALA A 64 -21.37 5.17 9.57
N ASP A 65 -21.73 5.10 10.85
CA ASP A 65 -22.85 5.82 11.46
C ASP A 65 -22.58 7.31 11.68
N GLN A 66 -21.33 7.78 11.49
CA GLN A 66 -20.95 9.18 11.54
C GLN A 66 -21.14 9.92 10.21
N LEU A 67 -21.46 9.19 9.13
CA LEU A 67 -21.81 9.80 7.85
C LEU A 67 -23.15 10.53 7.97
N CYS A 68 -23.15 11.84 7.67
CA CYS A 68 -24.39 12.61 7.54
C CYS A 68 -25.13 12.29 6.24
N ALA A 69 -24.41 11.86 5.20
CA ALA A 69 -24.93 11.50 3.91
C ALA A 69 -25.59 10.11 3.91
N ASP A 70 -26.81 10.03 3.39
CA ASP A 70 -27.38 8.74 2.98
C ASP A 70 -26.63 8.24 1.74
N LEU A 71 -25.83 7.18 1.90
CA LEU A 71 -25.08 6.56 0.81
C LEU A 71 -25.97 6.16 -0.39
N ARG A 72 -27.25 5.84 -0.14
CA ARG A 72 -28.22 5.53 -1.22
C ARG A 72 -28.70 6.77 -1.96
N ALA A 73 -28.72 7.93 -1.29
CA ALA A 73 -29.09 9.21 -1.89
C ALA A 73 -27.93 9.87 -2.65
N HIS A 74 -26.69 9.42 -2.41
CA HIS A 74 -25.48 9.95 -3.04
C HIS A 74 -24.72 8.87 -3.83
N PRO A 75 -25.23 8.45 -5.01
CA PRO A 75 -24.63 7.38 -5.79
C PRO A 75 -23.31 7.77 -6.46
N VAL A 76 -22.96 9.06 -6.47
CA VAL A 76 -21.71 9.56 -7.04
C VAL A 76 -20.82 10.07 -5.91
N VAL A 77 -19.64 9.46 -5.80
CA VAL A 77 -18.60 9.81 -4.85
C VAL A 77 -17.39 10.37 -5.57
N ARG A 78 -16.69 11.33 -4.96
CA ARG A 78 -15.42 11.84 -5.49
C ARG A 78 -14.26 11.25 -4.71
N MET A 79 -13.35 10.62 -5.44
CA MET A 79 -12.20 9.92 -4.90
C MET A 79 -10.91 10.64 -5.29
N ARG A 80 -10.04 10.93 -4.32
CA ARG A 80 -8.73 11.53 -4.55
C ARG A 80 -7.64 10.76 -3.83
N VAL A 81 -6.68 10.23 -4.58
CA VAL A 81 -5.50 9.55 -4.05
C VAL A 81 -4.50 10.59 -3.53
N ASP A 82 -3.80 10.26 -2.45
CA ASP A 82 -2.64 11.01 -1.99
C ASP A 82 -1.48 10.87 -2.99
N ALA A 83 -1.32 11.88 -3.86
CA ALA A 83 -0.45 11.79 -5.03
C ALA A 83 1.04 11.70 -4.66
N ASP A 84 1.46 12.32 -3.56
CA ASP A 84 2.85 12.31 -3.11
C ASP A 84 3.19 10.94 -2.52
N ALA A 85 2.34 10.40 -1.65
CA ALA A 85 2.51 9.05 -1.10
C ALA A 85 2.52 7.98 -2.20
N ARG A 86 1.63 8.09 -3.20
CA ARG A 86 1.62 7.21 -4.36
C ARG A 86 2.93 7.29 -5.14
N ARG A 87 3.46 8.50 -5.36
CA ARG A 87 4.69 8.69 -6.12
C ARG A 87 5.90 8.06 -5.42
N GLU A 88 6.05 8.23 -4.11
CA GLU A 88 7.13 7.58 -3.37
C GLU A 88 6.99 6.05 -3.40
N THR A 89 5.78 5.54 -3.21
CA THR A 89 5.49 4.10 -3.34
C THR A 89 5.88 3.57 -4.73
N MET A 90 5.57 4.30 -5.81
CA MET A 90 5.95 3.92 -7.18
C MET A 90 7.47 3.91 -7.40
N ARG A 91 8.21 4.83 -6.76
CA ARG A 91 9.68 4.85 -6.80
C ARG A 91 10.25 3.64 -6.10
N HIS A 92 9.77 3.32 -4.89
CA HIS A 92 10.20 2.13 -4.15
C HIS A 92 9.83 0.84 -4.87
N HIS A 93 8.67 0.78 -5.54
CA HIS A 93 8.32 -0.36 -6.39
C HIS A 93 9.33 -0.54 -7.54
N THR A 94 9.68 0.54 -8.23
CA THR A 94 10.68 0.49 -9.30
C THR A 94 12.05 0.07 -8.75
N ALA A 95 12.46 0.65 -7.61
CA ALA A 95 13.69 0.30 -6.92
C ALA A 95 13.73 -1.17 -6.50
N THR A 96 12.59 -1.78 -6.14
CA THR A 96 12.49 -3.22 -5.83
C THR A 96 12.96 -4.06 -7.01
N HIS A 97 12.48 -3.76 -8.22
CA HIS A 97 12.86 -4.50 -9.43
C HIS A 97 14.32 -4.28 -9.80
N LEU A 98 14.80 -3.05 -9.69
CA LEU A 98 16.21 -2.73 -9.93
C LEU A 98 17.12 -3.45 -8.94
N LEU A 99 16.81 -3.39 -7.64
CA LEU A 99 17.55 -4.08 -6.60
C LEU A 99 17.57 -5.59 -6.83
N HIS A 100 16.44 -6.19 -7.19
CA HIS A 100 16.39 -7.62 -7.48
C HIS A 100 17.28 -8.00 -8.69
N ALA A 101 17.26 -7.21 -9.77
CA ALA A 101 18.14 -7.42 -10.91
C ALA A 101 19.63 -7.28 -10.51
N THR A 102 19.97 -6.23 -9.76
CA THR A 102 21.33 -5.98 -9.26
C THR A 102 21.84 -7.09 -8.36
N LEU A 103 21.00 -7.60 -7.45
CA LEU A 103 21.35 -8.73 -6.58
C LEU A 103 21.69 -9.98 -7.40
N ARG A 104 20.91 -10.27 -8.45
CA ARG A 104 21.19 -11.42 -9.34
C ARG A 104 22.48 -11.23 -10.13
N GLU A 105 22.77 -10.01 -10.58
CA GLU A 105 24.01 -9.70 -11.30
C GLU A 105 25.26 -9.87 -10.42
N ILE A 106 25.19 -9.43 -9.15
CA ILE A 106 26.36 -9.42 -8.26
C ILE A 106 26.53 -10.72 -7.49
N LEU A 107 25.44 -11.25 -6.93
CA LEU A 107 25.45 -12.40 -6.03
C LEU A 107 25.20 -13.72 -6.78
N GLY A 108 24.51 -13.67 -7.92
CA GLY A 108 24.23 -14.82 -8.78
C GLY A 108 22.73 -15.07 -9.01
N ASP A 109 22.43 -15.86 -10.04
CA ASP A 109 21.06 -16.15 -10.50
C ASP A 109 20.20 -16.95 -9.52
N HIS A 110 20.79 -17.52 -8.47
CA HIS A 110 20.07 -18.25 -7.42
C HIS A 110 19.36 -17.32 -6.42
N VAL A 111 19.62 -16.01 -6.48
CA VAL A 111 18.88 -15.04 -5.67
C VAL A 111 17.41 -15.05 -6.09
N GLU A 112 16.56 -15.38 -5.14
CA GLU A 112 15.10 -15.38 -5.28
C GLU A 112 14.46 -14.53 -4.18
N GLN A 113 13.41 -13.80 -4.53
CA GLN A 113 12.62 -13.01 -3.59
C GLN A 113 11.89 -13.91 -2.59
N ALA A 114 12.11 -13.66 -1.30
CA ALA A 114 11.40 -14.30 -0.19
C ALA A 114 10.31 -13.39 0.41
N GLY A 115 10.44 -12.07 0.25
CA GLY A 115 9.50 -11.09 0.77
C GLY A 115 9.75 -9.68 0.24
N SER A 116 8.72 -8.83 0.25
CA SER A 116 8.88 -7.41 -0.04
C SER A 116 7.83 -6.58 0.68
N GLU A 117 8.24 -5.40 1.13
CA GLU A 117 7.38 -4.38 1.71
C GLU A 117 7.71 -3.05 1.04
N VAL A 118 6.73 -2.43 0.39
CA VAL A 118 6.89 -1.20 -0.37
C VAL A 118 5.88 -0.19 0.18
N THR A 119 6.38 0.79 0.94
CA THR A 119 5.60 1.88 1.51
C THR A 119 6.11 3.23 0.99
N PRO A 120 5.43 4.36 1.25
CA PRO A 120 5.99 5.68 0.96
C PRO A 120 7.28 5.98 1.74
N GLU A 121 7.44 5.42 2.93
CA GLU A 121 8.55 5.71 3.84
C GLU A 121 9.79 4.86 3.56
N HIS A 122 9.62 3.59 3.19
CA HIS A 122 10.73 2.68 2.95
C HIS A 122 10.40 1.53 1.99
N LEU A 123 11.48 0.87 1.55
CA LEU A 123 11.46 -0.40 0.85
C LEU A 123 12.20 -1.45 1.70
N ARG A 124 11.58 -2.60 1.92
CA ARG A 124 12.25 -3.83 2.39
C ARG A 124 12.18 -4.89 1.30
N PHE A 125 13.31 -5.55 1.04
CA PHE A 125 13.40 -6.66 0.11
C PHE A 125 14.15 -7.82 0.77
N ASP A 126 13.42 -8.91 1.01
CA ASP A 126 13.95 -10.12 1.63
C ASP A 126 14.23 -11.14 0.52
N PHE A 127 15.42 -11.74 0.50
CA PHE A 127 15.83 -12.68 -0.55
C PHE A 127 16.64 -13.87 0.00
N LEU A 128 16.63 -14.97 -0.74
CA LEU A 128 17.39 -16.19 -0.40
C LEU A 128 18.84 -16.07 -0.86
N HIS A 129 19.78 -16.28 0.07
CA HIS A 129 21.22 -16.34 -0.20
C HIS A 129 21.93 -17.18 0.87
N ASP A 130 22.90 -18.00 0.48
CA ASP A 130 23.52 -19.02 1.36
C ASP A 130 24.46 -18.46 2.42
N LYS A 131 24.85 -17.19 2.30
CA LYS A 131 25.78 -16.49 3.17
C LYS A 131 25.31 -15.06 3.40
N ALA A 132 25.85 -14.40 4.42
CA ALA A 132 25.67 -12.96 4.57
C ALA A 132 26.33 -12.21 3.40
N VAL A 133 25.69 -11.14 2.94
CA VAL A 133 26.29 -10.21 1.97
C VAL A 133 27.49 -9.54 2.61
N THR A 134 28.65 -9.64 1.97
CA THR A 134 29.88 -9.00 2.45
C THR A 134 29.83 -7.48 2.27
N PRO A 135 30.59 -6.70 3.06
CA PRO A 135 30.67 -5.25 2.88
C PRO A 135 31.06 -4.83 1.45
N GLU A 136 31.93 -5.60 0.80
CA GLU A 136 32.37 -5.35 -0.57
C GLU A 136 31.27 -5.65 -1.60
N GLU A 137 30.51 -6.74 -1.42
CA GLU A 137 29.32 -7.02 -2.25
C GLU A 137 28.25 -5.95 -2.06
N LEU A 138 28.00 -5.51 -0.82
CA LEU A 138 27.03 -4.47 -0.51
C LEU A 138 27.39 -3.13 -1.17
N ALA A 139 28.66 -2.71 -1.07
CA ALA A 139 29.14 -1.49 -1.72
C ALA A 139 28.99 -1.55 -3.24
N ARG A 140 29.14 -2.73 -3.85
CA ARG A 140 28.89 -2.92 -5.29
C ARG A 140 27.40 -2.83 -5.64
N ILE A 141 26.52 -3.37 -4.79
CA ILE A 141 25.07 -3.32 -4.98
C ILE A 141 24.58 -1.87 -4.93
N GLU A 142 25.10 -1.05 -4.02
CA GLU A 142 24.71 0.36 -3.87
C GLU A 142 25.26 1.30 -4.97
N ALA A 143 26.28 0.86 -5.72
CA ALA A 143 26.98 1.70 -6.69
C ALA A 143 26.45 1.60 -8.14
N ILE A 144 25.50 0.72 -8.41
CA ILE A 144 24.82 0.56 -9.72
C ILE A 144 23.64 1.53 -9.81
#